data_AF-A0A920SGR1-F1
#
_entry.id   AF-A0A920SGR1-F1
#
_cell.length_a   1.000
_cell.length_b   1.000
_cell.length_c   1.000
_cell.angle_alpha   90.00
_cell.angle_beta   90.00
_cell.angle_gamma   90.00
#
_symmetry.space_group_name_H-M   'P 1'
#
loop_
_entity.id
_entity.type
_entity.pdbx_description
1 polymer ?
#
loop_
_entity_poly.entity_id
_entity_poly.type
_entity_poly.pdbx_seq_one_letter_code
_entity_poly.pdbx_strand_id
1 'polypeptide(L)'
;MDTGDGAGLLIQVPDAFYRSVADFALPGARAYATGIAFLPKVPDLAEQAKALVEDIATSEGLEVLGWRDLPVDDSMIGNAARASEPTFHQLFVAGPEGSDGVRPTGIDLDRLTYVLRKRTEHEISLLDDDGETHGVYFPSLSSRTIVYKGMLTTTQLAEFFLDLTDERVESALALVHSRFSTNTFPSWPLAHPTGMSPTTVRSTLCRETGTGCAPARP
;
A
#
# COMPACT_ATOMS: atom_id res chain seq x y z
N MET A 1 -16.33 -8.07 19.43
CA MET A 1 -15.40 -8.34 18.32
C MET A 1 -15.27 -7.02 17.58
N ASP A 2 -14.20 -6.29 17.88
CA ASP A 2 -13.98 -4.95 17.36
C ASP A 2 -13.61 -5.04 15.88
N THR A 3 -14.54 -4.66 15.01
CA THR A 3 -14.23 -4.37 13.62
C THR A 3 -13.34 -3.13 13.63
N GLY A 4 -12.04 -3.29 13.33
CA GLY A 4 -11.12 -2.16 13.23
C GLY A 4 -11.56 -1.24 12.11
N ASP A 5 -11.91 0.01 12.45
CA ASP A 5 -12.42 0.98 11.48
C ASP A 5 -11.41 1.34 10.39
N GLY A 6 -10.13 1.04 10.60
CA GLY A 6 -9.04 1.16 9.65
C GLY A 6 -7.81 1.81 10.28
N ALA A 7 -6.65 1.18 10.11
CA ALA A 7 -5.38 1.70 10.58
C ALA A 7 -4.30 1.50 9.51
N GLY A 8 -3.28 2.34 9.58
CA GLY A 8 -2.10 2.17 8.74
C GLY A 8 -0.87 2.86 9.28
N LEU A 9 0.27 2.37 8.82
CA LEU A 9 1.61 2.78 9.16
C LEU A 9 2.36 3.02 7.86
N LEU A 10 2.88 4.23 7.70
CA LEU A 10 3.85 4.55 6.67
C LEU A 10 5.24 4.57 7.32
N ILE A 11 6.18 3.82 6.75
CA ILE A 11 7.60 3.86 7.10
C ILE A 11 8.46 4.12 5.87
N GLN A 12 9.72 4.48 6.06
CA GLN A 12 10.70 4.39 4.99
C GLN A 12 10.90 2.93 4.58
N VAL A 13 11.23 2.71 3.31
CA VAL A 13 11.58 1.37 2.79
C VAL A 13 12.75 0.79 3.61
N PRO A 14 12.55 -0.32 4.35
CA PRO A 14 13.61 -0.96 5.13
C PRO A 14 14.49 -1.84 4.24
N ASP A 15 15.44 -1.22 3.52
CA ASP A 15 16.28 -1.87 2.51
C ASP A 15 17.02 -3.12 3.03
N ALA A 16 17.62 -3.04 4.22
CA ALA A 16 18.35 -4.16 4.82
C ALA A 16 17.45 -5.38 5.07
N PHE A 17 16.23 -5.15 5.59
CA PHE A 17 15.25 -6.20 5.77
C PHE A 17 14.85 -6.81 4.42
N TYR A 18 14.44 -6.00 3.44
CA TYR A 18 13.99 -6.52 2.13
C TYR A 18 15.06 -7.33 1.40
N ARG A 19 16.34 -6.93 1.46
CA ARG A 19 17.44 -7.74 0.91
C ARG A 19 17.58 -9.11 1.57
N SER A 20 17.16 -9.24 2.82
CA SER A 20 17.27 -10.49 3.57
C SER A 20 16.09 -11.45 3.40
N VAL A 21 15.00 -10.98 2.78
CA VAL A 21 13.75 -11.75 2.60
C VAL A 21 13.28 -11.84 1.15
N ALA A 22 13.89 -11.09 0.23
CA ALA A 22 13.62 -11.21 -1.20
C ALA A 22 14.45 -12.34 -1.80
N ASP A 23 13.80 -13.19 -2.61
CA ASP A 23 14.45 -14.30 -3.32
C ASP A 23 15.09 -13.88 -4.65
N PHE A 24 15.22 -12.57 -4.89
CA PHE A 24 15.74 -11.96 -6.11
C PHE A 24 16.68 -10.79 -5.78
N ALA A 25 17.53 -10.44 -6.75
CA ALA A 25 18.50 -9.38 -6.58
C ALA A 25 17.83 -7.99 -6.58
N LEU A 26 18.11 -7.21 -5.54
CA LEU A 26 17.67 -5.82 -5.46
C LEU A 26 18.81 -4.87 -5.87
N PRO A 27 18.58 -3.92 -6.80
CA PRO A 27 19.46 -2.78 -7.04
C PRO A 27 19.80 -2.02 -5.76
N GLY A 28 20.75 -1.08 -5.83
CA GLY A 28 21.11 -0.24 -4.67
C GLY A 28 19.90 0.44 -4.02
N ALA A 29 20.01 0.78 -2.73
CA ALA A 29 18.92 1.40 -1.98
C ALA A 29 18.37 2.62 -2.75
N ARG A 30 17.03 2.74 -2.82
CA ARG A 30 16.28 3.74 -3.60
C ARG A 30 16.35 3.61 -5.13
N ALA A 31 17.09 2.64 -5.67
CA ALA A 31 17.13 2.31 -7.11
C ALA A 31 16.14 1.18 -7.47
N TYR A 32 15.39 0.69 -6.50
CA TYR A 32 14.16 -0.07 -6.69
C TYR A 32 13.04 0.60 -5.92
N ALA A 33 11.81 0.32 -6.35
CA ALA A 33 10.58 0.72 -5.70
C ALA A 33 9.79 -0.52 -5.31
N THR A 34 8.99 -0.40 -4.26
CA THR A 34 8.16 -1.50 -3.77
C THR A 34 6.83 -1.01 -3.24
N GLY A 35 5.85 -1.90 -3.27
CA GLY A 35 4.48 -1.66 -2.85
C GLY A 35 3.78 -2.96 -2.52
N ILE A 36 2.91 -2.91 -1.50
CA ILE A 36 2.04 -4.03 -1.17
C ILE A 36 0.80 -3.94 -2.07
N ALA A 37 0.65 -4.89 -2.98
CA ALA A 37 -0.54 -5.07 -3.79
C ALA A 37 -1.61 -5.79 -2.96
N PHE A 38 -2.82 -5.23 -2.99
CA PHE A 38 -4.02 -5.92 -2.53
C PHE A 38 -4.60 -6.59 -3.77
N LEU A 39 -4.53 -7.92 -3.78
CA LEU A 39 -4.96 -8.76 -4.90
C LEU A 39 -6.23 -9.54 -4.56
N PRO A 40 -6.94 -10.07 -5.57
CA PRO A 40 -8.08 -10.96 -5.35
C PRO A 40 -7.71 -12.14 -4.44
N LYS A 41 -8.66 -12.61 -3.63
CA LYS A 41 -8.44 -13.77 -2.75
C LYS A 41 -8.41 -15.10 -3.51
N VAL A 42 -9.05 -15.15 -4.67
CA VAL A 42 -9.05 -16.31 -5.57
C VAL A 42 -7.66 -16.44 -6.22
N PRO A 43 -6.93 -17.56 -6.03
CA PRO A 43 -5.56 -17.70 -6.50
C PRO A 43 -5.36 -17.45 -8.00
N ASP A 44 -6.23 -18.01 -8.84
CA ASP A 44 -6.12 -17.84 -10.30
C ASP A 44 -6.33 -16.38 -10.73
N LEU A 45 -7.19 -15.64 -10.03
CA LEU A 45 -7.38 -14.20 -10.27
C LEU A 45 -6.21 -13.38 -9.72
N ALA A 46 -5.60 -13.80 -8.61
CA ALA A 46 -4.40 -13.15 -8.09
C ALA A 46 -3.23 -13.27 -9.07
N GLU A 47 -3.01 -14.44 -9.66
CA GLU A 47 -1.96 -14.65 -10.67
C GLU A 47 -2.25 -13.87 -11.96
N GLN A 48 -3.50 -13.85 -12.43
CA GLN A 48 -3.90 -12.99 -13.55
C GLN A 48 -3.68 -11.50 -13.25
N ALA A 49 -4.00 -11.06 -12.04
CA ALA A 49 -3.77 -9.69 -11.60
C ALA A 49 -2.27 -9.34 -11.57
N LYS A 50 -1.41 -10.24 -11.07
CA LYS A 50 0.05 -10.06 -11.11
C LYS A 50 0.54 -9.90 -12.54
N ALA A 51 0.15 -10.80 -13.44
CA ALA A 51 0.55 -10.75 -14.85
C ALA A 51 0.14 -9.42 -15.52
N LEU A 52 -1.09 -8.96 -15.30
CA LEU A 52 -1.55 -7.67 -15.83
C LEU A 52 -0.77 -6.48 -15.24
N VAL A 53 -0.39 -6.52 -13.96
CA VAL A 53 0.49 -5.51 -13.36
C VAL A 53 1.88 -5.53 -14.01
N GLU A 54 2.43 -6.70 -14.30
CA GLU A 54 3.72 -6.86 -14.98
C GLU A 54 3.68 -6.34 -16.43
N ASP A 55 2.58 -6.58 -17.14
CA ASP A 55 2.36 -6.04 -18.49
C ASP A 55 2.32 -4.52 -18.48
N ILE A 56 1.58 -3.92 -17.54
CA ILE A 56 1.53 -2.46 -17.39
C ILE A 56 2.92 -1.93 -17.02
N ALA A 57 3.63 -2.56 -16.07
CA ALA A 57 4.96 -2.15 -15.66
C ALA A 57 5.94 -2.15 -16.84
N THR A 58 5.94 -3.23 -17.62
CA THR A 58 6.78 -3.36 -18.82
C THR A 58 6.43 -2.30 -19.86
N SER A 59 5.15 -2.01 -20.07
CA SER A 59 4.70 -0.97 -21.01
C SER A 59 5.10 0.45 -20.58
N GLU A 60 5.25 0.69 -19.29
CA GLU A 60 5.76 1.94 -18.70
C GLU A 60 7.30 1.98 -18.62
N GLY A 61 7.98 0.96 -19.16
CA GLY A 61 9.44 0.86 -19.18
C GLY A 61 10.06 0.51 -17.83
N LEU A 62 9.28 -0.01 -16.88
CA LEU A 62 9.77 -0.54 -15.61
C LEU A 62 10.21 -2.00 -15.79
N GLU A 63 11.23 -2.39 -15.02
CA GLU A 63 11.66 -3.77 -14.87
C GLU A 63 11.01 -4.36 -13.62
N VAL A 64 10.31 -5.49 -13.76
CA VAL A 64 9.79 -6.26 -12.62
C VAL A 64 10.90 -7.14 -12.08
N LEU A 65 11.34 -6.87 -10.84
CA LEU A 65 12.40 -7.64 -10.19
C LEU A 65 11.86 -8.93 -9.58
N GLY A 66 10.61 -8.88 -9.10
CA GLY A 66 9.92 -10.02 -8.55
C GLY A 66 8.77 -9.65 -7.63
N TRP A 67 8.03 -10.68 -7.25
CA TRP A 67 6.98 -10.63 -6.24
C TRP A 67 7.42 -11.39 -5.00
N ARG A 68 7.04 -10.87 -3.84
CA ARG A 68 7.22 -11.52 -2.54
C ARG A 68 5.86 -11.71 -1.90
N ASP A 69 5.58 -12.90 -1.41
CA ASP A 69 4.39 -13.12 -0.57
C ASP A 69 4.58 -12.40 0.76
N LEU A 70 3.63 -11.52 1.12
CA LEU A 70 3.71 -10.77 2.36
C LEU A 70 3.16 -11.63 3.50
N PRO A 71 3.99 -12.00 4.51
CA PRO A 71 3.52 -12.82 5.62
C PRO A 71 2.55 -12.02 6.49
N VAL A 72 1.33 -12.56 6.65
CA VAL A 72 0.27 -11.98 7.49
C VAL A 72 -0.30 -13.02 8.46
N ASP A 73 -0.75 -12.57 9.63
CA ASP A 73 -1.56 -13.36 10.57
C ASP A 73 -2.96 -12.76 10.69
N ASP A 74 -3.91 -13.41 10.02
CA ASP A 74 -5.30 -12.97 10.02
C ASP A 74 -6.10 -13.52 11.21
N SER A 75 -5.53 -14.37 12.07
CA SER A 75 -6.25 -15.11 13.13
C SER A 75 -7.03 -14.20 14.09
N MET A 76 -6.56 -12.97 14.25
CA MET A 76 -7.07 -11.97 15.17
C MET A 76 -8.21 -11.09 14.62
N ILE A 77 -8.45 -11.08 13.31
CA ILE A 77 -9.43 -10.16 12.70
C ILE A 77 -10.84 -10.75 12.71
N GLY A 78 -11.85 -9.89 12.87
CA GLY A 78 -13.26 -10.31 12.89
C GLY A 78 -13.74 -10.85 11.53
N ASN A 79 -14.76 -11.71 11.55
CA ASN A 79 -15.31 -12.39 10.36
C ASN A 79 -15.62 -11.44 9.19
N ALA A 80 -16.15 -10.25 9.49
CA ALA A 80 -16.47 -9.26 8.46
C ALA A 80 -15.22 -8.70 7.75
N ALA A 81 -14.12 -8.48 8.48
CA ALA A 81 -12.86 -8.03 7.90
C ALA A 81 -12.18 -9.14 7.08
N ARG A 82 -12.21 -10.37 7.59
CA ARG A 82 -11.69 -11.58 6.92
C ARG A 82 -12.42 -11.92 5.63
N ALA A 83 -13.73 -11.68 5.59
CA ALA A 83 -14.56 -11.94 4.41
C ALA A 83 -14.19 -11.02 3.22
N SER A 84 -13.78 -9.78 3.49
CA SER A 84 -13.35 -8.83 2.45
C SER A 84 -11.83 -8.68 2.33
N GLU A 85 -11.07 -9.50 3.04
CA GLU A 85 -9.60 -9.47 3.06
C GLU A 85 -9.00 -9.86 1.71
N PRO A 86 -8.14 -9.00 1.12
CA PRO A 86 -7.40 -9.35 -0.08
C PRO A 86 -6.24 -10.29 0.23
N THR A 87 -5.61 -10.85 -0.79
CA THR A 87 -4.26 -11.41 -0.64
C THR A 87 -3.24 -10.28 -0.75
N PHE A 88 -2.16 -10.37 0.03
CA PHE A 88 -1.11 -9.36 0.07
C PHE A 88 0.15 -9.89 -0.61
N HIS A 89 0.54 -9.24 -1.70
CA HIS A 89 1.79 -9.53 -2.38
C HIS A 89 2.58 -8.26 -2.56
N GLN A 90 3.88 -8.31 -2.28
CA GLN A 90 4.77 -7.18 -2.39
C GLN A 90 5.47 -7.21 -3.75
N LEU A 91 5.21 -6.19 -4.57
CA LEU A 91 5.86 -5.99 -5.86
C LEU A 91 7.18 -5.25 -5.66
N PHE A 92 8.21 -5.64 -6.41
CA PHE A 92 9.48 -4.92 -6.52
C PHE A 92 9.77 -4.61 -7.99
N VAL A 93 10.01 -3.33 -8.28
CA VAL A 93 10.33 -2.85 -9.63
C VAL A 93 11.54 -1.94 -9.62
N ALA A 94 12.24 -1.89 -10.75
CA ALA A 94 13.30 -0.91 -11.01
C ALA A 94 12.95 -0.09 -12.25
N GLY A 95 13.53 1.10 -12.36
CA GLY A 95 13.51 1.83 -13.62
C GLY A 95 14.44 1.20 -14.65
N PRO A 96 14.31 1.61 -15.93
CA PRO A 96 15.12 1.07 -17.00
C PRO A 96 16.60 1.38 -16.75
N GLU A 97 17.47 0.44 -17.11
CA GLU A 97 18.91 0.64 -17.06
C GLU A 97 19.36 1.45 -18.27
N GLY A 98 19.96 2.62 -18.03
CA GLY A 98 20.57 3.45 -19.06
C GLY A 98 21.76 2.75 -19.71
N SER A 99 22.18 3.25 -20.87
CA SER A 99 23.39 2.75 -21.57
C SER A 99 24.68 2.95 -20.78
N ASP A 100 24.67 3.82 -19.78
CA ASP A 100 25.74 4.07 -18.80
C ASP A 100 25.62 3.19 -17.54
N GLY A 101 24.64 2.29 -17.49
CA GLY A 101 24.35 1.44 -16.31
C GLY A 101 23.61 2.18 -15.19
N VAL A 102 23.19 3.43 -15.41
CA VAL A 102 22.51 4.23 -14.39
C VAL A 102 21.00 4.03 -14.48
N ARG A 103 20.38 3.80 -13.32
CA ARG A 103 18.92 3.68 -13.18
C ARG A 103 18.35 4.93 -12.53
N PRO A 104 17.09 5.32 -12.82
CA PRO A 104 16.43 6.36 -12.05
C PRO A 104 16.28 5.92 -10.59
N THR A 105 16.41 6.86 -9.66
CA THR A 105 16.35 6.58 -8.22
C THR A 105 15.48 7.60 -7.51
N GLY A 106 14.98 7.26 -6.32
CA GLY A 106 14.25 8.19 -5.47
C GLY A 106 13.01 8.78 -6.16
N ILE A 107 12.95 10.12 -6.26
CA ILE A 107 11.79 10.82 -6.82
C ILE A 107 11.57 10.49 -8.30
N ASP A 108 12.63 10.26 -9.07
CA ASP A 108 12.49 9.97 -10.50
C ASP A 108 11.91 8.58 -10.73
N LEU A 109 12.33 7.59 -9.92
CA LEU A 109 11.68 6.28 -9.92
C LEU A 109 10.24 6.35 -9.41
N ASP A 110 9.97 7.13 -8.35
CA ASP A 110 8.63 7.30 -7.81
C ASP A 110 7.64 7.91 -8.84
N ARG A 111 8.12 8.74 -9.76
CA ARG A 111 7.29 9.29 -10.84
C ARG A 111 6.85 8.21 -11.82
N LEU A 112 7.74 7.29 -12.19
CA LEU A 112 7.42 6.16 -13.05
C LEU A 112 6.42 5.21 -12.35
N THR A 113 6.69 4.87 -11.10
CA THR A 113 5.81 3.96 -10.35
C THR A 113 4.47 4.57 -9.98
N TYR A 114 4.37 5.90 -9.91
CA TYR A 114 3.09 6.58 -9.80
C TYR A 114 2.18 6.29 -11.00
N VAL A 115 2.72 6.30 -12.22
CA VAL A 115 1.95 5.98 -13.44
C VAL A 115 1.51 4.53 -13.41
N LEU A 116 2.43 3.60 -13.14
CA LEU A 116 2.10 2.17 -12.96
C LEU A 116 0.95 1.99 -11.97
N ARG A 117 1.06 2.56 -10.77
CA ARG A 117 0.01 2.47 -9.76
C ARG A 117 -1.33 2.99 -10.26
N LYS A 118 -1.36 4.17 -10.90
CA LYS A 118 -2.60 4.77 -11.40
C LYS A 118 -3.20 3.96 -12.54
N ARG A 119 -2.39 3.42 -13.46
CA ARG A 119 -2.87 2.57 -14.55
C ARG A 119 -3.42 1.27 -14.02
N THR A 120 -2.71 0.61 -13.11
CA THR A 120 -3.18 -0.60 -12.42
C THR A 120 -4.57 -0.40 -11.79
N GLU A 121 -4.77 0.68 -11.04
CA GLU A 121 -6.06 0.99 -10.39
C GLU A 121 -7.21 1.24 -11.39
N HIS A 122 -6.91 1.75 -12.59
CA HIS A 122 -7.94 2.13 -13.56
C HIS A 122 -8.21 1.05 -14.62
N GLU A 123 -7.20 0.25 -14.97
CA GLU A 123 -7.25 -0.67 -16.12
C GLU A 123 -7.50 -2.12 -15.71
N ILE A 124 -7.08 -2.53 -14.51
CA ILE A 124 -7.26 -3.91 -14.07
C ILE A 124 -8.63 -4.09 -13.43
N SER A 125 -9.47 -4.86 -14.10
CA SER A 125 -10.80 -5.26 -13.67
C SER A 125 -11.03 -6.70 -14.10
N LEU A 126 -11.04 -7.62 -13.14
CA LEU A 126 -11.19 -9.06 -13.32
C LEU A 126 -12.56 -9.51 -12.84
N LEU A 127 -13.21 -10.43 -13.55
CA LEU A 127 -14.48 -11.02 -13.12
C LEU A 127 -14.22 -12.42 -12.58
N ASP A 128 -14.83 -12.75 -11.45
CA ASP A 128 -14.90 -14.14 -10.98
C ASP A 128 -16.10 -14.90 -11.58
N ASP A 129 -16.21 -16.18 -11.23
CA ASP A 129 -17.26 -17.07 -11.73
C ASP A 129 -18.68 -16.63 -11.31
N ASP A 130 -18.79 -15.89 -10.21
CA ASP A 130 -20.05 -15.34 -9.69
C ASP A 130 -20.39 -13.97 -10.32
N GLY A 131 -19.50 -13.44 -11.17
CA GLY A 131 -19.66 -12.15 -11.84
C GLY A 131 -19.26 -10.95 -10.98
N GLU A 132 -18.61 -11.17 -9.84
CA GLU A 132 -18.06 -10.09 -9.01
C GLU A 132 -16.77 -9.55 -9.62
N THR A 133 -16.62 -8.22 -9.55
CA THR A 133 -15.47 -7.53 -10.12
C THR A 133 -14.39 -7.30 -9.07
N HIS A 134 -13.16 -7.71 -9.40
CA HIS A 134 -11.97 -7.55 -8.58
C HIS A 134 -10.95 -6.65 -9.29
N GLY A 135 -10.24 -5.84 -8.51
CA GLY A 135 -9.17 -4.98 -9.02
C GLY A 135 -7.89 -5.16 -8.23
N VAL A 136 -6.90 -4.33 -8.55
CA VAL A 136 -5.63 -4.26 -7.81
C VAL A 136 -5.49 -2.89 -7.18
N TYR A 137 -5.05 -2.88 -5.92
CA TYR A 137 -4.83 -1.64 -5.20
C TYR A 137 -3.47 -1.61 -4.52
N PHE A 138 -2.73 -0.51 -4.70
CA PHE A 138 -1.47 -0.25 -4.01
C PHE A 138 -1.61 0.94 -3.06
N PRO A 139 -1.58 0.73 -1.73
CA PRO A 139 -1.54 1.82 -0.76
C PRO A 139 -0.38 2.79 -1.02
N SER A 140 0.76 2.23 -1.45
CA SER A 140 1.98 2.91 -1.88
C SER A 140 2.72 2.04 -2.90
N LEU A 141 3.43 2.68 -3.82
CA LEU A 141 4.43 2.03 -4.68
C LEU A 141 5.58 3.03 -4.89
N SER A 142 6.65 2.89 -4.10
CA SER A 142 7.71 3.90 -3.99
C SER A 142 9.05 3.29 -3.61
N SER A 143 10.12 3.97 -3.98
CA SER A 143 11.51 3.70 -3.60
C SER A 143 11.91 4.24 -2.22
N ARG A 144 11.05 5.07 -1.61
CA ARG A 144 11.36 5.81 -0.38
C ARG A 144 10.51 5.38 0.80
N THR A 145 9.25 5.04 0.56
CA THR A 145 8.28 4.75 1.63
C THR A 145 7.40 3.56 1.28
N ILE A 146 6.98 2.80 2.30
CA ILE A 146 6.03 1.71 2.19
C ILE A 146 4.89 1.92 3.21
N VAL A 147 3.67 1.56 2.82
CA VAL A 147 2.46 1.67 3.65
C VAL A 147 1.91 0.29 3.96
N TYR A 148 1.85 -0.03 5.25
CA TYR A 148 1.10 -1.16 5.81
C TYR A 148 -0.25 -0.64 6.28
N LYS A 149 -1.36 -1.17 5.78
CA LYS A 149 -2.69 -0.73 6.20
C LYS A 149 -3.75 -1.80 6.00
N GLY A 150 -4.83 -1.69 6.76
CA GLY A 150 -5.97 -2.59 6.62
C GLY A 150 -7.16 -2.16 7.47
N MET A 151 -8.21 -2.97 7.44
CA MET A 151 -9.38 -2.86 8.34
C MET A 151 -9.02 -3.39 9.74
N LEU A 152 -8.04 -2.73 10.35
CA LEU A 152 -7.38 -3.12 11.59
C LEU A 152 -7.45 -1.96 12.59
N THR A 153 -7.35 -2.25 13.88
CA THR A 153 -6.97 -1.25 14.88
C THR A 153 -5.46 -1.02 14.82
N THR A 154 -4.98 0.06 15.44
CA THR A 154 -3.54 0.37 15.47
C THR A 154 -2.73 -0.70 16.20
N THR A 155 -3.29 -1.33 17.24
CA THR A 155 -2.64 -2.42 17.98
C THR A 155 -2.55 -3.69 17.15
N GLN A 156 -3.57 -3.98 16.33
CA GLN A 156 -3.58 -5.16 15.46
C GLN A 156 -2.61 -5.06 14.28
N LEU A 157 -2.13 -3.86 13.92
CA LEU A 157 -1.34 -3.68 12.70
C LEU A 157 -0.02 -4.47 12.71
N ALA A 158 0.70 -4.43 13.84
CA ALA A 158 1.97 -5.13 13.99
C ALA A 158 1.77 -6.65 14.13
N GLU A 159 0.71 -7.08 14.79
CA GLU A 159 0.38 -8.50 14.93
C GLU A 159 -0.10 -9.10 13.59
N PHE A 160 -0.78 -8.31 12.76
CA PHE A 160 -1.27 -8.75 11.45
C PHE A 160 -0.15 -8.78 10.40
N PHE A 161 0.64 -7.71 10.23
CA PHE A 161 1.73 -7.67 9.25
C PHE A 161 3.04 -8.11 9.91
N LEU A 162 3.42 -9.38 9.72
CA LEU A 162 4.51 -10.00 10.47
C LEU A 162 5.88 -9.34 10.24
N ASP A 163 6.07 -8.71 9.07
CA ASP A 163 7.24 -7.85 8.80
C ASP A 163 7.46 -6.81 9.90
N LEU A 164 6.40 -6.20 10.45
CA LEU A 164 6.50 -5.13 11.44
C LEU A 164 7.00 -5.58 12.81
N THR A 165 7.11 -6.89 13.04
CA THR A 165 7.68 -7.48 14.26
C THR A 165 9.13 -7.92 14.10
N ASP A 166 9.67 -7.85 12.88
CA ASP A 166 11.06 -8.21 12.60
C ASP A 166 12.02 -7.10 13.02
N GLU A 167 13.03 -7.44 13.82
CA GLU A 167 14.02 -6.49 14.34
C GLU A 167 14.85 -5.80 13.25
N ARG A 168 14.93 -6.39 12.05
CA ARG A 168 15.64 -5.82 10.90
C ARG A 168 14.84 -4.72 10.21
N VAL A 169 13.54 -4.57 10.52
CA VAL A 169 12.72 -3.47 10.00
C VAL A 169 13.04 -2.19 10.73
N GLU A 170 13.99 -1.45 10.16
CA GLU A 170 14.43 -0.16 10.67
C GLU A 170 13.87 0.99 9.81
N SER A 171 13.51 2.09 10.47
CA SER A 171 13.05 3.30 9.78
C SER A 171 13.38 4.57 10.56
N ALA A 172 13.87 5.60 9.88
CA ALA A 172 14.09 6.91 10.51
C ALA A 172 12.79 7.75 10.62
N LEU A 173 11.69 7.28 10.01
CA LEU A 173 10.39 7.94 10.05
C LEU A 173 9.28 6.88 10.10
N ALA A 174 8.35 7.05 11.03
CA ALA A 174 7.10 6.31 11.10
C ALA A 174 5.91 7.29 11.24
N LEU A 175 4.90 7.13 10.40
CA LEU A 175 3.64 7.86 10.49
C LEU A 175 2.49 6.87 10.68
N VAL A 176 1.87 6.90 11.85
CA VAL A 176 0.71 6.07 12.18
C VAL A 176 -0.56 6.88 11.98
N HIS A 177 -1.57 6.26 11.39
CA HIS A 177 -2.90 6.84 11.25
C HIS A 177 -3.96 5.81 11.58
N SER A 178 -4.97 6.23 12.35
CA SER A 178 -6.21 5.48 12.58
C SER A 178 -7.38 6.30 12.08
N ARG A 179 -8.25 5.70 11.27
CA ARG A 179 -9.53 6.32 10.91
C ARG A 179 -10.64 5.73 11.79
N PHE A 180 -11.58 6.57 12.20
CA PHE A 180 -12.92 6.16 12.62
C PHE A 180 -13.84 6.43 11.43
N SER A 181 -14.40 5.40 10.81
CA SER A 181 -15.19 5.52 9.57
C SER A 181 -16.66 5.28 9.87
N THR A 182 -17.55 6.19 9.44
CA THR A 182 -19.01 6.01 9.51
C THR A 182 -19.57 5.13 8.38
N ASN A 183 -18.72 4.47 7.59
CA ASN A 183 -19.14 3.51 6.56
C ASN A 183 -19.27 2.10 7.16
N THR A 184 -20.46 1.50 7.02
CA THR A 184 -20.82 0.19 7.59
C THR A 184 -20.40 -1.01 6.73
N PHE A 185 -19.65 -0.81 5.64
CA PHE A 185 -19.13 -1.88 4.78
C PHE A 185 -17.59 -1.83 4.72
N PRO A 186 -16.89 -2.93 5.08
CA PRO A 186 -15.44 -2.97 5.15
C PRO A 186 -14.83 -3.01 3.75
N SER A 187 -14.05 -1.99 3.40
CA SER A 187 -13.22 -1.99 2.19
C SER A 187 -11.77 -1.68 2.53
N TRP A 188 -10.92 -2.70 2.39
CA TRP A 188 -9.49 -2.62 2.63
C TRP A 188 -8.78 -1.51 1.84
N PRO A 189 -9.15 -1.22 0.56
CA PRO A 189 -8.57 -0.09 -0.17
C PRO A 189 -8.82 1.29 0.47
N LEU A 190 -9.96 1.48 1.14
CA LEU A 190 -10.32 2.77 1.74
C LEU A 190 -9.59 3.02 3.07
N ALA A 191 -8.93 2.03 3.69
CA ALA A 191 -8.18 2.25 4.92
C ALA A 191 -7.13 3.36 4.69
N HIS A 192 -6.90 4.23 5.68
CA HIS A 192 -5.88 5.27 5.59
C HIS A 192 -4.57 4.79 6.23
N PRO A 193 -3.39 5.28 5.79
CA PRO A 193 -3.17 6.42 4.91
C PRO A 193 -3.27 6.07 3.41
N THR A 194 -3.67 7.05 2.62
CA THR A 194 -3.54 7.04 1.15
C THR A 194 -2.27 7.81 0.80
N GLY A 195 -1.41 7.29 -0.10
CA GLY A 195 -0.29 8.06 -0.64
C GLY A 195 -0.74 9.43 -1.18
N MET A 196 0.17 10.41 -1.19
CA MET A 196 -0.13 11.83 -1.47
C MET A 196 -0.95 12.02 -2.77
N SER A 197 -2.25 12.27 -2.61
CA SER A 197 -3.16 12.78 -3.65
C SER A 197 -3.26 14.30 -3.47
N PRO A 198 -3.28 15.12 -4.53
CA PRO A 198 -3.55 16.55 -4.43
C PRO A 198 -5.05 16.73 -4.20
N THR A 199 -5.53 16.39 -3.01
CA THR A 199 -6.94 16.61 -2.63
C THR A 199 -6.95 17.45 -1.37
N THR A 200 -7.13 18.76 -1.60
CA THR A 200 -7.60 19.79 -0.68
C THR A 200 -7.45 19.46 0.80
N VAL A 201 -6.29 19.79 1.37
CA VAL A 201 -6.16 20.00 2.81
C VAL A 201 -7.10 21.16 3.16
N ARG A 202 -8.28 20.87 3.74
CA ARG A 202 -9.00 21.88 4.51
C ARG A 202 -8.22 22.08 5.80
N SER A 203 -7.24 22.98 5.76
CA SER A 203 -6.57 23.49 6.94
C SER A 203 -7.56 24.37 7.70
N THR A 204 -8.11 23.88 8.80
CA THR A 204 -8.76 24.77 9.78
C THR A 204 -7.65 25.42 10.58
N LEU A 205 -7.23 26.62 10.16
CA LEU A 205 -6.39 27.49 10.97
C LEU A 205 -7.22 27.92 12.20
N CYS A 206 -6.92 27.39 13.38
CA CYS A 206 -7.30 28.05 14.63
C CYS A 206 -6.42 29.30 14.77
N ARG A 207 -7.00 30.48 14.56
CA ARG A 207 -6.38 31.73 15.03
C ARG A 207 -6.76 31.93 16.49
N GLU A 208 -5.74 32.01 17.33
CA GLU A 208 -5.85 32.62 18.65
C GLU A 208 -6.26 34.08 18.49
N THR A 209 -7.51 34.39 18.83
CA THR A 209 -7.88 35.63 19.52
C THR A 209 -9.18 35.34 20.25
N GLY A 210 -9.14 35.42 21.58
CA GLY A 210 -10.31 35.21 22.43
C GLY A 210 -11.45 36.14 22.02
N THR A 211 -12.66 35.59 21.92
CA THR A 211 -13.93 36.05 22.52
C THR A 211 -15.06 35.16 21.98
N GLY A 212 -15.73 34.43 22.88
CA GLY A 212 -17.12 33.93 22.78
C GLY A 212 -17.60 33.21 21.52
N CYS A 213 -17.77 31.89 21.59
CA CYS A 213 -18.57 31.12 20.64
C CYS A 213 -20.01 31.00 21.15
N ALA A 214 -21.00 31.53 20.44
CA ALA A 214 -22.41 31.24 20.64
C ALA A 214 -22.91 30.24 19.56
N PRO A 215 -23.83 29.32 19.88
CA PRO A 215 -24.26 28.29 18.94
C PRO A 215 -25.29 28.83 17.93
N ALA A 216 -25.09 28.55 16.66
CA ALA A 216 -26.14 28.68 15.66
C ALA A 216 -27.08 27.46 15.73
N ARG A 217 -28.38 27.75 15.77
CA ARG A 217 -29.52 26.82 15.77
C ARG A 217 -30.27 26.98 14.42
N PRO A 218 -31.17 26.03 14.15
CA PRO A 218 -30.93 24.79 13.40
C PRO A 218 -30.75 25.00 11.89
#